data_AF-A0AAD5PAI0-F1
#
_entry.id   AF-A0AAD5PAI0-F1
#
_cell.length_a   1.000
_cell.length_b   1.000
_cell.length_c   1.000
_cell.angle_alpha   90.00
_cell.angle_beta   90.00
_cell.angle_gamma   90.00
#
_symmetry.space_group_name_H-M   'P 1'
#
loop_
_entity.id
_entity.type
_entity.pdbx_description
1 polymer ?
#
loop_
_entity_poly.entity_id
_entity_poly.type
_entity_poly.pdbx_seq_one_letter_code
_entity_poly.pdbx_strand_id
1 'polypeptide(L)'
;MLHAEYKNARDSADINALWTVLDKIERDATNISVESKVALISSLIDDLDHFPEQGRWNEQVTTRALQAIKSLGREAKGSDELFSKRGIQILMKLGGLLTPGSHTDSSQSREALKCLSNCILLRDNTKEFVVEHDGVAACFHLLESTTLSTESQFLTCRILFFMTVSNSDIVRQLIQLDVAPVIENVLQSNVSKLVAKEPQVGLINNEAVTNEALKLLFNLMLMDLRSTSSDDKPDADEIVGKRFQCCLQPILAIIFNLPIAEPMPLIPPYTHALHALMQYPYSVMADCWYKTPKLKNLHQTPEEGRAIVSTRLCDMLDGALAYLIPDGDPDDLDTSPSSPASKFNVDATLSPLILNIRIITGGEPGFIEFFKRRLLPSEGDRNQPVNRGNSTSAQLIRLMTSTMLPQTRDAVCECLFVLCNEDAGQFTQEVGYGNAIGFLVNRGIAVEPPQDANGIDPTKQINPITGQYVSAEEANGPSLADMTDEEKEREAERLFVLFERLKKNGVISVENPITQAKHAGKFEELDDDDKKSSDDE
;
A
#
# COMPACT_ATOMS: atom_id res chain seq x y z
N MET A 1 7.73 -1.10 -44.39
CA MET A 1 9.03 -0.44 -44.66
C MET A 1 10.06 -0.82 -43.60
N LEU A 2 9.83 -0.53 -42.31
CA LEU A 2 10.74 -0.90 -41.20
C LEU A 2 11.14 -2.38 -41.16
N HIS A 3 10.21 -3.31 -41.39
CA HIS A 3 10.53 -4.74 -41.44
C HIS A 3 11.53 -5.11 -42.55
N ALA A 4 11.40 -4.48 -43.72
CA ALA A 4 12.31 -4.72 -44.84
C ALA A 4 13.68 -4.08 -44.58
N GLU A 5 13.72 -2.88 -44.00
CA GLU A 5 14.96 -2.23 -43.56
C GLU A 5 15.71 -3.12 -42.54
N TYR A 6 14.99 -3.71 -41.59
CA TYR A 6 15.54 -4.65 -40.61
C TYR A 6 16.14 -5.88 -41.27
N LYS A 7 15.40 -6.57 -42.14
CA LYS A 7 15.90 -7.76 -42.85
C LYS A 7 17.16 -7.45 -43.66
N ASN A 8 17.17 -6.32 -44.38
CA ASN A 8 18.33 -5.91 -45.17
C ASN A 8 19.56 -5.66 -44.30
N ALA A 9 19.41 -4.95 -43.17
CA ALA A 9 20.51 -4.68 -42.24
C ALA A 9 21.00 -5.94 -41.51
N ARG A 10 20.08 -6.86 -41.21
CA ARG A 10 20.41 -8.18 -40.62
C ARG A 10 21.21 -9.04 -41.59
N ASP A 11 20.82 -9.07 -42.86
CA ASP A 11 21.44 -9.93 -43.88
C ASP A 11 22.77 -9.36 -44.39
N SER A 12 22.99 -8.04 -44.30
CA SER A 12 24.27 -7.41 -44.65
C SER A 12 25.38 -7.66 -43.63
N ALA A 13 25.04 -8.14 -42.42
CA ALA A 13 25.94 -8.31 -41.28
C ALA A 13 26.67 -7.02 -40.84
N ASP A 14 26.20 -5.85 -41.27
CA ASP A 14 26.71 -4.56 -40.81
C ASP A 14 26.09 -4.22 -39.46
N ILE A 15 26.90 -4.35 -38.40
CA ILE A 15 26.51 -4.09 -37.01
C ILE A 15 25.99 -2.66 -36.82
N ASN A 16 26.59 -1.67 -37.49
CA ASN A 16 26.18 -0.27 -37.36
C ASN A 16 24.84 -0.02 -38.05
N ALA A 17 24.64 -0.59 -39.23
CA ALA A 17 23.36 -0.54 -39.93
C ALA A 17 22.26 -1.22 -39.11
N LEU A 18 22.54 -2.41 -38.56
CA LEU A 18 21.61 -3.15 -37.71
C LEU A 18 21.24 -2.35 -36.45
N TRP A 19 22.24 -1.77 -35.78
CA TRP A 19 22.01 -0.94 -34.59
C TRP A 19 21.13 0.27 -34.90
N THR A 20 21.38 0.94 -36.03
CA THR A 20 20.60 2.11 -36.48
C THR A 20 19.14 1.74 -36.75
N VAL A 21 18.89 0.59 -37.37
CA VAL A 21 17.51 0.13 -37.64
C VAL A 21 16.81 -0.29 -36.36
N LEU A 22 17.48 -0.99 -35.45
CA LEU A 22 16.92 -1.36 -34.14
C LEU A 22 16.56 -0.11 -33.31
N ASP A 23 17.38 0.94 -33.38
CA ASP A 23 17.10 2.22 -32.73
C ASP A 23 15.86 2.92 -33.31
N LYS A 24 15.72 2.90 -34.64
CA LYS A 24 14.52 3.40 -35.32
C LYS A 24 13.27 2.62 -34.93
N ILE A 25 13.36 1.29 -34.84
CA ILE A 25 12.25 0.42 -34.41
C ILE A 25 11.80 0.77 -32.99
N GLU A 26 12.72 0.99 -32.06
CA GLU A 26 12.35 1.33 -30.68
C GLU A 26 11.58 2.67 -30.62
N ARG A 27 12.05 3.69 -31.36
CA ARG A 27 11.43 5.02 -31.38
C ARG A 27 10.06 5.01 -32.04
N ASP A 28 9.89 4.24 -33.11
CA ASP A 28 8.66 4.19 -33.90
C ASP A 28 7.67 3.11 -33.42
N ALA A 29 7.98 2.38 -32.32
CA ALA A 29 7.24 1.20 -31.89
C ALA A 29 5.72 1.41 -31.69
N THR A 30 5.28 2.64 -31.38
CA THR A 30 3.86 2.99 -31.20
C THR A 30 3.15 3.39 -32.50
N ASN A 31 3.90 3.68 -33.57
CA ASN A 31 3.38 4.25 -34.82
C ASN A 31 3.40 3.26 -36.00
N ILE A 32 3.60 1.97 -35.73
CA ILE A 32 3.65 0.91 -36.75
C ILE A 32 2.30 0.20 -36.91
N SER A 33 2.01 -0.27 -38.13
CA SER A 33 0.82 -1.09 -38.38
C SER A 33 0.92 -2.43 -37.64
N VAL A 34 -0.23 -3.01 -37.26
CA VAL A 34 -0.28 -4.28 -36.54
C VAL A 34 0.38 -5.40 -37.35
N GLU A 35 0.18 -5.43 -38.67
CA GLU A 35 0.79 -6.43 -39.55
C GLU A 35 2.31 -6.29 -39.60
N SER A 36 2.80 -5.05 -39.67
CA SER A 36 4.25 -4.75 -39.65
C SER A 36 4.87 -5.14 -38.31
N LYS A 37 4.15 -4.89 -37.21
CA LYS A 37 4.55 -5.24 -35.85
C LYS A 37 4.67 -6.75 -35.67
N VAL A 38 3.66 -7.51 -36.09
CA VAL A 38 3.68 -8.98 -36.05
C VAL A 38 4.89 -9.51 -36.82
N ALA A 39 5.10 -9.05 -38.05
CA ALA A 39 6.21 -9.50 -38.88
C ALA A 39 7.59 -9.16 -38.29
N LEU A 40 7.73 -7.97 -37.70
CA LEU A 40 8.95 -7.53 -37.00
C LEU A 40 9.24 -8.38 -35.77
N ILE A 41 8.25 -8.56 -34.89
CA ILE A 41 8.40 -9.36 -33.66
C ILE A 41 8.79 -10.80 -34.02
N SER A 42 8.09 -11.43 -34.96
CA SER A 42 8.42 -12.81 -35.37
C SER A 42 9.86 -12.92 -35.89
N SER A 43 10.31 -11.98 -36.72
CA SER A 43 11.70 -12.00 -37.22
C SER A 43 12.71 -11.76 -36.10
N LEU A 44 12.46 -10.81 -35.20
CA LEU A 44 13.35 -10.53 -34.07
C LEU A 44 13.44 -11.71 -33.11
N ILE A 45 12.32 -12.39 -32.81
CA ILE A 45 12.30 -13.59 -31.97
C ILE A 45 13.08 -14.73 -32.62
N ASP A 46 12.88 -14.98 -33.91
CA ASP A 46 13.64 -15.98 -34.66
C ASP A 46 15.15 -15.72 -34.61
N ASP A 47 15.54 -14.45 -34.83
CA ASP A 47 16.95 -14.05 -34.84
C ASP A 47 17.57 -14.12 -33.43
N LEU A 48 16.84 -13.73 -32.38
CA LEU A 48 17.28 -13.80 -30.97
C LEU A 48 17.50 -15.23 -30.47
N ASP A 49 16.74 -16.19 -30.99
CA ASP A 49 16.85 -17.60 -30.60
C ASP A 49 18.20 -18.20 -31.03
N HIS A 50 18.68 -17.81 -32.22
CA HIS A 50 19.80 -18.46 -32.91
C HIS A 50 21.08 -17.61 -32.99
N PHE A 51 20.96 -16.32 -33.29
CA PHE A 51 22.12 -15.50 -33.66
C PHE A 51 23.10 -15.20 -32.52
N PRO A 52 22.66 -15.02 -31.26
CA PRO A 52 23.58 -14.89 -30.14
C PRO A 52 24.45 -16.14 -29.97
N GLU A 53 23.87 -17.34 -30.05
CA GLU A 53 24.62 -18.61 -29.90
C GLU A 53 25.55 -18.90 -31.07
N GLN A 54 25.16 -18.49 -32.27
CA GLN A 54 25.99 -18.60 -33.47
C GLN A 54 27.12 -17.56 -33.52
N GLY A 55 27.22 -16.66 -32.53
CA GLY A 55 28.19 -15.57 -32.50
C GLY A 55 27.97 -14.50 -33.58
N ARG A 56 26.80 -14.49 -34.24
CA ARG A 56 26.45 -13.49 -35.25
C ARG A 56 26.09 -12.16 -34.59
N TRP A 57 25.47 -12.20 -33.41
CA TRP A 57 25.17 -11.03 -32.60
C TRP A 57 26.03 -11.03 -31.36
N ASN A 58 26.69 -9.90 -31.10
CA ASN A 58 27.37 -9.67 -29.83
C ASN A 58 26.37 -9.21 -28.75
N GLU A 59 26.85 -9.05 -27.51
CA GLU A 59 26.01 -8.62 -26.39
C GLU A 59 25.32 -7.28 -26.68
N GLN A 60 26.03 -6.30 -27.26
CA GLN A 60 25.48 -4.97 -27.54
C GLN A 60 24.30 -4.99 -28.52
N VAL A 61 24.43 -5.74 -29.62
CA VAL A 61 23.38 -5.90 -30.62
C VAL A 61 22.20 -6.66 -30.01
N THR A 62 22.46 -7.72 -29.25
CA THR A 62 21.40 -8.52 -28.62
C THR A 62 20.62 -7.70 -27.60
N THR A 63 21.30 -6.91 -26.78
CA THR A 63 20.67 -5.95 -25.86
C THR A 63 19.81 -4.93 -26.60
N ARG A 64 20.29 -4.38 -27.72
CA ARG A 64 19.51 -3.42 -28.53
C ARG A 64 18.27 -4.08 -29.15
N ALA A 65 18.39 -5.31 -29.62
CA ALA A 65 17.26 -6.08 -30.17
C ALA A 65 16.19 -6.35 -29.10
N LEU A 66 16.60 -6.68 -27.88
CA LEU A 66 15.70 -6.84 -26.74
C LEU A 66 15.02 -5.53 -26.34
N GLN A 67 15.72 -4.39 -26.39
CA GLN A 67 15.11 -3.06 -26.16
C GLN A 67 14.02 -2.74 -27.19
N ALA A 68 14.27 -3.06 -28.47
CA ALA A 68 13.27 -2.93 -29.53
C ALA A 68 12.07 -3.85 -29.27
N ILE A 69 12.30 -5.13 -28.92
CA ILE A 69 11.22 -6.07 -28.55
C ILE A 69 10.41 -5.55 -27.37
N LYS A 70 11.06 -5.04 -26.31
CA LYS A 70 10.36 -4.50 -25.14
C LYS A 70 9.42 -3.37 -25.52
N SER A 71 9.87 -2.47 -26.40
CA SER A 71 9.07 -1.33 -26.85
C SER A 71 7.92 -1.75 -27.77
N LEU A 72 8.14 -2.72 -28.66
CA LEU A 72 7.08 -3.32 -29.47
C LEU A 72 6.06 -4.09 -28.60
N GLY A 73 6.54 -4.81 -27.59
CA GLY A 73 5.76 -5.67 -26.69
C GLY A 73 4.96 -4.92 -25.62
N ARG A 74 5.03 -3.58 -25.55
CA ARG A 74 4.25 -2.78 -24.57
C ARG A 74 2.75 -2.97 -24.71
N GLU A 75 2.28 -3.22 -25.93
CA GLU A 75 0.89 -3.54 -26.22
C GLU A 75 0.76 -5.00 -26.65
N ALA A 76 -0.21 -5.70 -26.06
CA ALA A 76 -0.51 -7.09 -26.35
C ALA A 76 -0.97 -7.33 -27.80
N LYS A 77 -1.59 -6.32 -28.43
CA LYS A 77 -2.09 -6.42 -29.81
C LYS A 77 -0.92 -6.49 -30.79
N GLY A 78 -0.92 -7.53 -31.65
CA GLY A 78 0.11 -7.74 -32.66
C GLY A 78 1.45 -8.25 -32.13
N SER A 79 1.47 -8.75 -30.90
CA SER A 79 2.68 -9.23 -30.21
C SER A 79 2.59 -10.70 -29.81
N ASP A 80 1.63 -11.46 -30.36
CA ASP A 80 1.29 -12.82 -29.90
C ASP A 80 2.49 -13.78 -29.88
N GLU A 81 3.41 -13.68 -30.83
CA GLU A 81 4.63 -14.50 -30.88
C GLU A 81 5.53 -14.28 -29.65
N LEU A 82 5.62 -13.05 -29.13
CA LEU A 82 6.39 -12.72 -27.93
C LEU A 82 5.80 -13.39 -26.68
N PHE A 83 4.47 -13.46 -26.60
CA PHE A 83 3.73 -14.07 -25.50
C PHE A 83 3.54 -15.59 -25.67
N SER A 84 4.03 -16.17 -26.77
CA SER A 84 3.95 -17.60 -27.01
C SER A 84 4.90 -18.38 -26.10
N LYS A 85 4.66 -19.69 -25.95
CA LYS A 85 5.57 -20.59 -25.22
C LYS A 85 7.02 -20.46 -25.70
N ARG A 86 7.22 -20.36 -27.02
CA ARG A 86 8.54 -20.19 -27.64
C ARG A 86 9.17 -18.84 -27.28
N GLY A 87 8.40 -17.75 -27.40
CA GLY A 87 8.87 -16.40 -27.05
C GLY A 87 9.33 -16.32 -25.59
N ILE A 88 8.53 -16.85 -24.67
CA ILE A 88 8.88 -16.91 -23.24
C ILE A 88 10.13 -17.75 -23.00
N GLN A 89 10.24 -18.92 -23.63
CA GLN A 89 11.44 -19.78 -23.51
C GLN A 89 12.71 -19.05 -23.96
N ILE A 90 12.66 -18.31 -25.09
CA ILE A 90 13.81 -17.52 -25.58
C ILE A 90 14.17 -16.41 -24.59
N LEU A 91 13.18 -15.69 -24.04
CA LEU A 91 13.45 -14.66 -23.03
C LEU A 91 14.05 -15.25 -21.76
N MET A 92 13.58 -16.41 -21.31
CA MET A 92 14.15 -17.13 -20.17
C MET A 92 15.59 -17.57 -20.46
N LYS A 93 15.87 -18.08 -21.66
CA LYS A 93 17.22 -18.47 -22.10
C LYS A 93 18.19 -17.29 -22.02
N LEU A 94 17.82 -16.17 -22.64
CA LEU A 94 18.66 -14.96 -22.70
C LEU A 94 18.77 -14.27 -21.33
N GLY A 95 17.75 -14.43 -20.47
CA GLY A 95 17.73 -13.95 -19.09
C GLY A 95 18.47 -14.85 -18.10
N GLY A 96 19.06 -15.97 -18.53
CA GLY A 96 19.80 -16.87 -17.64
C GLY A 96 18.93 -17.77 -16.76
N LEU A 97 17.66 -18.00 -17.14
CA LEU A 97 16.69 -18.74 -16.32
C LEU A 97 16.47 -20.21 -16.75
N LEU A 98 17.08 -20.68 -17.85
CA LEU A 98 16.92 -22.07 -18.30
C LEU A 98 18.00 -23.04 -17.83
N THR A 99 19.17 -22.54 -17.42
CA THR A 99 20.30 -23.38 -17.06
C THR A 99 20.57 -23.25 -15.56
N PRO A 100 20.27 -24.29 -14.74
CA PRO A 100 20.53 -24.26 -13.31
C PRO A 100 22.00 -23.95 -13.01
N GLY A 101 22.24 -22.96 -12.14
CA GLY A 101 23.58 -22.51 -11.75
C GLY A 101 24.31 -21.62 -12.76
N SER A 102 23.71 -21.30 -13.91
CA SER A 102 24.23 -20.30 -14.83
C SER A 102 23.74 -18.91 -14.43
N HIS A 103 24.48 -18.24 -13.56
CA HIS A 103 24.17 -16.85 -13.19
C HIS A 103 24.73 -15.92 -14.28
N THR A 104 23.87 -15.45 -15.18
CA THR A 104 24.24 -14.40 -16.13
C THR A 104 23.69 -13.06 -15.66
N ASP A 105 24.58 -12.10 -15.45
CA ASP A 105 24.22 -10.73 -15.10
C ASP A 105 24.89 -9.76 -16.09
N SER A 106 24.48 -9.89 -17.34
CA SER A 106 24.93 -9.08 -18.47
C SER A 106 23.90 -8.00 -18.82
N SER A 107 24.27 -7.04 -19.68
CA SER A 107 23.30 -6.07 -20.21
C SER A 107 22.15 -6.74 -20.97
N GLN A 108 22.47 -7.83 -21.67
CA GLN A 108 21.52 -8.64 -22.43
C GLN A 108 20.54 -9.36 -21.49
N SER A 109 21.04 -10.03 -20.45
CA SER A 109 20.18 -10.77 -19.50
C SER A 109 19.18 -9.84 -18.80
N ARG A 110 19.63 -8.66 -18.36
CA ARG A 110 18.78 -7.65 -17.73
C ARG A 110 17.68 -7.15 -18.65
N GLU A 111 17.98 -6.94 -19.92
CA GLU A 111 16.95 -6.52 -20.89
C GLU A 111 15.96 -7.66 -21.21
N ALA A 112 16.43 -8.91 -21.26
CA ALA A 112 15.57 -10.08 -21.41
C ALA A 112 14.60 -10.23 -20.22
N LEU A 113 15.10 -10.06 -18.98
CA LEU A 113 14.27 -10.08 -17.76
C LEU A 113 13.23 -8.94 -17.74
N LYS A 114 13.55 -7.75 -18.26
CA LYS A 114 12.56 -6.67 -18.45
C LYS A 114 11.44 -7.09 -19.41
N CYS A 115 11.80 -7.69 -20.54
CA CYS A 115 10.83 -8.19 -21.51
C CYS A 115 9.94 -9.27 -20.86
N LEU A 116 10.54 -10.22 -20.14
CA LEU A 116 9.83 -11.29 -19.45
C LEU A 116 8.87 -10.75 -18.37
N SER A 117 9.33 -9.82 -17.53
CA SER A 117 8.51 -9.16 -16.52
C SER A 117 7.30 -8.46 -17.13
N ASN A 118 7.48 -7.76 -18.26
CA ASN A 118 6.36 -7.16 -19.00
C ASN A 118 5.42 -8.21 -19.59
N CYS A 119 5.93 -9.33 -20.07
CA CYS A 119 5.10 -10.41 -20.62
C CYS A 119 4.16 -10.98 -19.54
N ILE A 120 4.70 -11.26 -18.36
CA ILE A 120 3.96 -11.78 -17.19
C ILE A 120 2.89 -10.78 -16.73
N LEU A 121 3.24 -9.49 -16.70
CA LEU A 121 2.31 -8.43 -16.31
C LEU A 121 1.13 -8.27 -17.30
N LEU A 122 1.40 -8.38 -18.60
CA LEU A 122 0.40 -8.10 -19.64
C LEU A 122 -0.50 -9.30 -19.99
N ARG A 123 -0.02 -10.54 -19.81
CA ARG A 123 -0.79 -11.77 -20.09
C ARG A 123 -0.52 -12.84 -19.05
N ASP A 124 -1.50 -13.10 -18.20
CA ASP A 124 -1.40 -14.11 -17.14
C ASP A 124 -1.06 -15.52 -17.64
N ASN A 125 -1.53 -15.92 -18.83
CA ASN A 125 -1.21 -17.23 -19.42
C ASN A 125 0.30 -17.46 -19.61
N THR A 126 1.12 -16.39 -19.65
CA THR A 126 2.57 -16.56 -19.78
C THR A 126 3.21 -17.17 -18.53
N LYS A 127 2.56 -17.07 -17.36
CA LYS A 127 3.00 -17.70 -16.11
C LYS A 127 3.14 -19.21 -16.28
N GLU A 128 2.21 -19.86 -16.99
CA GLU A 128 2.25 -21.30 -17.23
C GLU A 128 3.54 -21.71 -17.96
N PHE A 129 3.93 -20.95 -19.00
CA PHE A 129 5.15 -21.23 -19.76
C PHE A 129 6.43 -21.04 -18.95
N VAL A 130 6.43 -20.09 -17.99
CA VAL A 130 7.55 -19.89 -17.06
C VAL A 130 7.66 -21.07 -16.09
N VAL A 131 6.53 -21.58 -15.59
CA VAL A 131 6.48 -22.73 -14.69
C VAL A 131 6.92 -24.01 -15.39
N GLU A 132 6.49 -24.24 -16.63
CA GLU A 132 6.88 -25.41 -17.42
C GLU A 132 8.39 -25.56 -17.62
N HIS A 133 9.15 -24.47 -17.49
CA HIS A 133 10.61 -24.43 -17.65
C HIS A 133 11.35 -24.16 -16.32
N ASP A 134 10.73 -24.47 -15.18
CA ASP A 134 11.31 -24.28 -13.83
C ASP A 134 11.76 -22.84 -13.55
N GLY A 135 11.16 -21.85 -14.21
CA GLY A 135 11.59 -20.45 -14.16
C GLY A 135 11.52 -19.83 -12.76
N VAL A 136 10.58 -20.29 -11.93
CA VAL A 136 10.47 -19.84 -10.53
C VAL A 136 11.68 -20.27 -9.71
N ALA A 137 12.08 -21.54 -9.81
CA ALA A 137 13.26 -22.06 -9.14
C ALA A 137 14.53 -21.40 -9.68
N ALA A 138 14.61 -21.15 -10.98
CA ALA A 138 15.72 -20.42 -11.59
C ALA A 138 15.82 -18.98 -11.07
N CYS A 139 14.70 -18.26 -10.93
CA CYS A 139 14.67 -16.93 -10.32
C CYS A 139 15.09 -16.95 -8.84
N PHE A 140 14.68 -17.96 -8.08
CA PHE A 140 15.14 -18.17 -6.70
C PHE A 140 16.67 -18.32 -6.65
N HIS A 141 17.25 -19.21 -7.45
CA HIS A 141 18.70 -19.40 -7.49
C HIS A 141 19.44 -18.17 -8.02
N LEU A 142 18.84 -17.39 -8.92
CA LEU A 142 19.44 -16.15 -9.38
C LEU A 142 19.58 -15.14 -8.21
N LEU A 143 18.55 -15.00 -7.37
CA LEU A 143 18.60 -14.14 -6.17
C LEU A 143 19.53 -14.67 -5.08
N GLU A 144 19.79 -15.97 -5.03
CA GLU A 144 20.76 -16.58 -4.12
C GLU A 144 22.20 -16.13 -4.41
N SER A 145 22.47 -15.65 -5.63
CA SER A 145 23.79 -15.16 -6.04
C SER A 145 24.19 -13.87 -5.31
N THR A 146 25.34 -13.90 -4.63
CA THR A 146 25.88 -12.75 -3.87
C THR A 146 26.47 -11.65 -4.74
N THR A 147 26.70 -11.92 -6.04
CA THR A 147 27.31 -10.96 -6.98
C THR A 147 26.30 -10.29 -7.90
N LEU A 148 24.99 -10.52 -7.69
CA LEU A 148 23.95 -10.02 -8.56
C LEU A 148 23.81 -8.49 -8.45
N SER A 149 23.74 -7.81 -9.59
CA SER A 149 23.54 -6.37 -9.68
C SER A 149 22.17 -5.93 -9.14
N THR A 150 22.09 -4.67 -8.69
CA THR A 150 20.85 -4.03 -8.24
C THR A 150 19.73 -4.15 -9.27
N GLU A 151 20.04 -4.02 -10.56
CA GLU A 151 19.05 -4.15 -11.64
C GLU A 151 18.51 -5.57 -11.77
N SER A 152 19.37 -6.58 -11.71
CA SER A 152 18.94 -7.98 -11.76
C SER A 152 18.18 -8.40 -10.49
N GLN A 153 18.57 -7.90 -9.31
CA GLN A 153 17.80 -8.10 -8.07
C GLN A 153 16.38 -7.52 -8.19
N PHE A 154 16.25 -6.28 -8.67
CA PHE A 154 14.96 -5.62 -8.90
C PHE A 154 14.07 -6.45 -9.83
N LEU A 155 14.61 -6.82 -11.00
CA LEU A 155 13.84 -7.54 -12.03
C LEU A 155 13.42 -8.92 -11.56
N THR A 156 14.28 -9.63 -10.84
CA THR A 156 13.98 -10.98 -10.35
C THR A 156 12.95 -10.95 -9.23
N CYS A 157 13.06 -9.99 -8.28
CA CYS A 157 12.02 -9.78 -7.27
C CYS A 157 10.67 -9.45 -7.90
N ARG A 158 10.65 -8.60 -8.93
CA ARG A 158 9.44 -8.21 -9.66
C ARG A 158 8.81 -9.38 -10.42
N ILE A 159 9.62 -10.22 -11.07
CA ILE A 159 9.14 -11.44 -11.74
C ILE A 159 8.50 -12.36 -10.69
N LEU A 160 9.21 -12.68 -9.60
CA LEU A 160 8.66 -13.52 -8.53
C LEU A 160 7.39 -12.93 -7.90
N PHE A 161 7.33 -11.61 -7.72
CA PHE A 161 6.12 -10.93 -7.25
C PHE A 161 4.96 -11.21 -8.21
N PHE A 162 5.10 -10.96 -9.51
CA PHE A 162 4.01 -11.23 -10.46
C PHE A 162 3.65 -12.73 -10.54
N MET A 163 4.63 -13.62 -10.43
CA MET A 163 4.39 -15.07 -10.42
C MET A 163 3.63 -15.54 -9.18
N THR A 164 3.76 -14.83 -8.05
CA THR A 164 3.07 -15.17 -6.79
C THR A 164 1.70 -14.50 -6.64
N VAL A 165 1.39 -13.47 -7.44
CA VAL A 165 0.06 -12.84 -7.42
C VAL A 165 -1.00 -13.84 -7.87
N SER A 166 -1.95 -14.12 -6.98
CA SER A 166 -3.08 -15.05 -7.17
C SER A 166 -2.66 -16.50 -7.50
N ASN A 167 -1.45 -16.92 -7.10
CA ASN A 167 -0.96 -18.28 -7.38
C ASN A 167 -0.34 -18.95 -6.13
N SER A 168 -1.17 -19.70 -5.40
CA SER A 168 -0.76 -20.34 -4.15
C SER A 168 0.27 -21.46 -4.35
N ASP A 169 0.29 -22.12 -5.50
CA ASP A 169 1.23 -23.23 -5.76
C ASP A 169 2.67 -22.71 -5.90
N ILE A 170 2.84 -21.55 -6.55
CA ILE A 170 4.13 -20.88 -6.68
C ILE A 170 4.64 -20.40 -5.32
N VAL A 171 3.74 -19.89 -4.48
CA VAL A 171 4.09 -19.53 -3.10
C VAL A 171 4.56 -20.77 -2.35
N ARG A 172 3.81 -21.88 -2.39
CA ARG A 172 4.22 -23.15 -1.74
C ARG A 172 5.58 -23.63 -2.25
N GLN A 173 5.84 -23.53 -3.56
CA GLN A 173 7.13 -23.89 -4.15
C GLN A 173 8.27 -23.04 -3.57
N LEU A 174 8.13 -21.71 -3.53
CA LEU A 174 9.15 -20.81 -2.97
C LEU A 174 9.35 -21.03 -1.46
N ILE A 175 8.28 -21.35 -0.73
CA ILE A 175 8.35 -21.71 0.68
C ILE A 175 9.13 -23.02 0.89
N GLN A 176 8.96 -24.01 0.00
CA GLN A 176 9.72 -25.27 0.02
C GLN A 176 11.19 -25.08 -0.33
N LEU A 177 11.51 -24.08 -1.15
CA LEU A 177 12.89 -23.69 -1.50
C LEU A 177 13.57 -22.86 -0.39
N ASP A 178 12.87 -22.55 0.71
CA ASP A 178 13.37 -21.68 1.77
C ASP A 178 13.74 -20.28 1.27
N VAL A 179 12.76 -19.58 0.68
CA VAL A 179 12.95 -18.23 0.10
C VAL A 179 13.27 -17.12 1.13
N ALA A 180 13.01 -17.33 2.42
CA ALA A 180 13.13 -16.27 3.43
C ALA A 180 14.56 -15.71 3.57
N PRO A 181 15.63 -16.53 3.73
CA PRO A 181 17.01 -16.03 3.77
C PRO A 181 17.45 -15.33 2.49
N VAL A 182 16.93 -15.73 1.33
CA VAL A 182 17.24 -15.09 0.04
C VAL A 182 16.66 -13.67 0.00
N ILE A 183 15.41 -13.49 0.43
CA ILE A 183 14.78 -12.16 0.54
C ILE A 183 15.49 -11.31 1.60
N GLU A 184 15.84 -11.90 2.75
CA GLU A 184 16.61 -11.22 3.79
C GLU A 184 17.92 -10.67 3.23
N ASN A 185 18.69 -11.45 2.49
CA ASN A 185 19.96 -11.00 1.92
C ASN A 185 19.78 -9.81 0.96
N VAL A 186 18.75 -9.85 0.09
CA VAL A 186 18.40 -8.74 -0.80
C VAL A 186 18.03 -7.50 0.01
N LEU A 187 17.14 -7.63 1.00
CA LEU A 187 16.71 -6.51 1.84
C LEU A 187 17.87 -5.95 2.66
N GLN A 188 18.62 -6.80 3.37
CA GLN A 188 19.71 -6.39 4.25
C GLN A 188 20.82 -5.65 3.47
N SER A 189 21.18 -6.14 2.27
CA SER A 189 22.20 -5.49 1.43
C SER A 189 21.77 -4.09 0.97
N ASN A 190 20.54 -3.95 0.45
CA ASN A 190 20.05 -2.68 -0.08
C ASN A 190 19.70 -1.68 1.04
N VAL A 191 19.03 -2.13 2.11
CA VAL A 191 18.70 -1.27 3.28
C VAL A 191 19.95 -0.77 3.98
N SER A 192 21.01 -1.58 4.11
CA SER A 192 22.26 -1.11 4.72
C SER A 192 22.87 0.06 3.96
N LYS A 193 22.81 0.06 2.61
CA LYS A 193 23.28 1.15 1.76
C LYS A 193 22.40 2.40 1.89
N LEU A 194 21.08 2.23 2.02
CA LEU A 194 20.15 3.33 2.29
C LEU A 194 20.43 3.98 3.64
N VAL A 195 20.62 3.18 4.69
CA VAL A 195 20.96 3.67 6.04
C VAL A 195 22.34 4.35 6.05
N ALA A 196 23.30 3.83 5.28
CA ALA A 196 24.60 4.47 5.07
C ALA A 196 24.53 5.74 4.21
N LYS A 197 23.35 6.12 3.72
CA LYS A 197 23.11 7.28 2.85
C LYS A 197 23.96 7.28 1.58
N GLU A 198 24.18 6.10 1.01
CA GLU A 198 24.85 6.00 -0.29
C GLU A 198 24.05 6.71 -1.39
N PRO A 199 24.71 7.31 -2.40
CA PRO A 199 24.02 7.97 -3.50
C PRO A 199 23.09 7.02 -4.26
N GLN A 200 21.83 7.43 -4.45
CA GLN A 200 20.86 6.68 -5.24
C GLN A 200 20.87 7.21 -6.68
N VAL A 201 21.50 6.47 -7.60
CA VAL A 201 21.67 6.88 -9.00
C VAL A 201 20.79 6.03 -9.91
N GLY A 202 20.06 6.68 -10.81
CA GLY A 202 19.20 6.02 -11.79
C GLY A 202 17.84 5.60 -11.23
N LEU A 203 16.99 5.09 -12.13
CA LEU A 203 15.62 4.67 -11.82
C LEU A 203 15.57 3.37 -11.00
N ILE A 204 16.51 2.45 -11.25
CA ILE A 204 16.64 1.20 -10.50
C ILE A 204 17.83 1.35 -9.56
N ASN A 205 17.51 1.72 -8.31
CA ASN A 205 18.45 1.97 -7.23
C ASN A 205 18.14 1.05 -6.03
N ASN A 206 18.84 1.22 -4.90
CA ASN A 206 18.66 0.34 -3.74
C ASN A 206 17.26 0.46 -3.13
N GLU A 207 16.64 1.65 -3.21
CA GLU A 207 15.25 1.88 -2.77
C GLU A 207 14.28 1.10 -3.65
N ALA A 208 14.43 1.16 -4.98
CA ALA A 208 13.60 0.43 -5.93
C ALA A 208 13.67 -1.09 -5.70
N VAL A 209 14.87 -1.65 -5.47
CA VAL A 209 15.03 -3.08 -5.13
C VAL A 209 14.34 -3.42 -3.82
N THR A 210 14.55 -2.59 -2.79
CA THR A 210 13.92 -2.77 -1.47
C THR A 210 12.40 -2.81 -1.61
N ASN A 211 11.82 -1.93 -2.43
CA ASN A 211 10.39 -1.89 -2.69
C ASN A 211 9.86 -3.18 -3.34
N GLU A 212 10.52 -3.70 -4.37
CA GLU A 212 10.08 -4.95 -5.01
C GLU A 212 10.25 -6.16 -4.09
N ALA A 213 11.33 -6.21 -3.31
CA ALA A 213 11.56 -7.28 -2.33
C ALA A 213 10.51 -7.27 -1.21
N LEU A 214 10.12 -6.08 -0.70
CA LEU A 214 9.07 -5.95 0.31
C LEU A 214 7.68 -6.32 -0.23
N LYS A 215 7.37 -5.97 -1.49
CA LYS A 215 6.11 -6.40 -2.14
C LYS A 215 6.05 -7.92 -2.29
N LEU A 216 7.16 -8.54 -2.73
CA LEU A 216 7.28 -9.99 -2.81
C LEU A 216 7.09 -10.63 -1.42
N LEU A 217 7.80 -10.13 -0.40
CA LEU A 217 7.69 -10.61 0.98
C LEU A 217 6.25 -10.52 1.52
N PHE A 218 5.61 -9.36 1.36
CA PHE A 218 4.21 -9.16 1.76
C PHE A 218 3.30 -10.19 1.11
N ASN A 219 3.42 -10.38 -0.21
CA ASN A 219 2.56 -11.31 -0.93
C ASN A 219 2.81 -12.77 -0.54
N LEU A 220 4.08 -13.16 -0.31
CA LEU A 220 4.43 -14.49 0.19
C LEU A 220 3.81 -14.75 1.56
N MET A 221 3.97 -13.82 2.51
CA MET A 221 3.39 -13.97 3.85
C MET A 221 1.86 -14.01 3.81
N LEU A 222 1.23 -13.12 3.04
CA LEU A 222 -0.23 -13.06 2.92
C LEU A 222 -0.81 -14.36 2.34
N MET A 223 -0.18 -14.92 1.30
CA MET A 223 -0.63 -16.16 0.66
C MET A 223 -0.31 -17.40 1.50
N ASP A 224 0.85 -17.44 2.18
CA ASP A 224 1.21 -18.52 3.11
C ASP A 224 0.25 -18.55 4.31
N LEU A 225 -0.11 -17.38 4.85
CA LEU A 225 -1.10 -17.25 5.92
C LEU A 225 -2.47 -17.78 5.49
N ARG A 226 -2.99 -17.35 4.33
CA ARG A 226 -4.27 -17.85 3.79
C ARG A 226 -4.28 -19.36 3.55
N SER A 227 -3.13 -19.92 3.18
CA SER A 227 -2.97 -21.37 2.94
C SER A 227 -2.78 -22.16 4.24
N THR A 228 -2.24 -21.53 5.29
CA THR A 228 -2.01 -22.15 6.59
C THR A 228 -3.23 -22.05 7.49
N SER A 229 -4.05 -21.00 7.31
CA SER A 229 -5.30 -20.77 8.06
C SER A 229 -6.43 -21.72 7.67
N SER A 230 -6.30 -22.47 6.57
CA SER A 230 -7.37 -23.34 6.06
C SER A 230 -7.46 -24.72 6.72
N ASP A 231 -6.59 -25.08 7.67
CA ASP A 231 -6.62 -26.37 8.37
C ASP A 231 -6.17 -26.24 9.85
N ASP A 232 -7.09 -26.36 10.82
CA ASP A 232 -6.91 -26.77 12.24
C ASP A 232 -5.72 -26.20 13.08
N LYS A 233 -5.02 -25.15 12.64
CA LYS A 233 -3.85 -24.58 13.31
C LYS A 233 -4.19 -23.21 13.90
N PRO A 234 -4.45 -23.12 15.22
CA PRO A 234 -4.78 -21.85 15.86
C PRO A 234 -3.63 -20.82 15.83
N ASP A 235 -2.39 -21.25 15.54
CA ASP A 235 -1.18 -20.42 15.55
C ASP A 235 -0.60 -20.14 14.13
N ALA A 236 -1.47 -20.06 13.11
CA ALA A 236 -1.03 -19.91 11.72
C ALA A 236 -0.18 -18.64 11.48
N ASP A 237 -0.57 -17.53 12.09
CA ASP A 237 0.14 -16.25 12.08
C ASP A 237 1.53 -16.35 12.73
N GLU A 238 1.64 -17.03 13.87
CA GLU A 238 2.91 -17.29 14.57
C GLU A 238 3.85 -18.15 13.72
N ILE A 239 3.33 -19.19 13.05
CA ILE A 239 4.11 -20.06 12.17
C ILE A 239 4.67 -19.27 10.98
N VAL A 240 3.82 -18.51 10.29
CA VAL A 240 4.22 -17.71 9.12
C VAL A 240 5.19 -16.59 9.54
N GLY A 241 4.88 -15.90 10.64
CA GLY A 241 5.73 -14.86 11.21
C GLY A 241 7.14 -15.37 11.54
N LYS A 242 7.25 -16.54 12.19
CA LYS A 242 8.54 -17.17 12.48
C LYS A 242 9.31 -17.57 11.24
N ARG A 243 8.63 -18.08 10.21
CA ARG A 243 9.26 -18.48 8.94
C ARG A 243 10.01 -17.32 8.28
N PHE A 244 9.43 -16.12 8.31
CA PHE A 244 10.01 -14.92 7.72
C PHE A 244 10.72 -14.01 8.74
N GLN A 245 10.93 -14.46 9.98
CA GLN A 245 11.47 -13.63 11.07
C GLN A 245 12.80 -12.95 10.70
N CYS A 246 13.64 -13.61 9.89
CA CYS A 246 14.92 -13.04 9.48
C CYS A 246 14.77 -11.74 8.64
N CYS A 247 13.66 -11.57 7.94
CA CYS A 247 13.36 -10.36 7.16
C CYS A 247 12.93 -9.16 8.03
N LEU A 248 12.63 -9.35 9.32
CA LEU A 248 12.18 -8.27 10.20
C LEU A 248 13.27 -7.22 10.46
N GLN A 249 14.53 -7.64 10.60
CA GLN A 249 15.60 -6.72 10.94
C GLN A 249 15.77 -5.60 9.88
N PRO A 250 15.83 -5.91 8.56
CA PRO A 250 15.80 -4.89 7.51
C PRO A 250 14.55 -3.99 7.56
N ILE A 251 13.36 -4.55 7.83
CA ILE A 251 12.10 -3.79 7.94
C ILE A 251 12.18 -2.77 9.08
N LEU A 252 12.61 -3.20 10.27
CA LEU A 252 12.78 -2.34 11.42
C LEU A 252 13.88 -1.28 11.18
N ALA A 253 14.94 -1.63 10.46
CA ALA A 253 15.96 -0.65 10.06
C ALA A 253 15.40 0.44 9.13
N ILE A 254 14.49 0.12 8.21
CA ILE A 254 13.78 1.12 7.40
C ILE A 254 13.00 2.06 8.32
N ILE A 255 12.17 1.51 9.21
CA ILE A 255 11.25 2.30 10.05
C ILE A 255 12.02 3.18 11.05
N PHE A 256 13.09 2.67 11.67
CA PHE A 256 13.73 3.32 12.82
C PHE A 256 15.08 3.99 12.51
N ASN A 257 15.81 3.56 11.48
CA ASN A 257 17.16 4.09 11.20
C ASN A 257 17.22 5.06 10.02
N LEU A 258 16.22 5.07 9.13
CA LEU A 258 16.10 6.09 8.09
C LEU A 258 15.43 7.36 8.65
N PRO A 259 15.72 8.57 8.13
CA PRO A 259 15.01 9.79 8.52
C PRO A 259 13.58 9.78 8.00
N ILE A 260 12.60 10.22 8.81
CA ILE A 260 11.21 10.38 8.35
C ILE A 260 11.20 11.28 7.12
N ALA A 261 10.50 10.84 6.07
CA ALA A 261 10.33 11.64 4.88
C ALA A 261 9.39 12.81 5.17
N GLU A 262 9.80 14.01 4.76
CA GLU A 262 8.98 15.22 4.83
C GLU A 262 8.66 15.73 3.41
N PRO A 263 7.47 16.32 3.18
CA PRO A 263 6.38 16.50 4.13
C PRO A 263 5.49 15.26 4.33
N MET A 264 5.70 14.20 3.55
CA MET A 264 4.85 13.00 3.53
C MET A 264 5.62 11.76 4.01
N PRO A 265 5.42 11.30 5.27
CA PRO A 265 6.15 10.17 5.85
C PRO A 265 5.87 8.81 5.19
N LEU A 266 4.65 8.63 4.66
CA LEU A 266 4.18 7.37 4.09
C LEU A 266 4.43 7.32 2.59
N ILE A 267 5.71 7.30 2.23
CA ILE A 267 6.21 7.02 0.87
C ILE A 267 7.06 5.74 0.87
N PRO A 268 7.31 5.10 -0.28
CA PRO A 268 8.32 4.06 -0.35
C PRO A 268 9.68 4.57 0.16
N PRO A 269 10.48 3.74 0.87
CA PRO A 269 10.22 2.33 1.21
C PRO A 269 9.34 2.11 2.46
N TYR A 270 8.95 3.16 3.18
CA TYR A 270 8.16 3.05 4.42
C TYR A 270 6.81 2.37 4.22
N THR A 271 6.08 2.71 3.15
CA THR A 271 4.75 2.13 2.87
C THR A 271 4.82 0.61 2.74
N HIS A 272 5.76 0.12 1.93
CA HIS A 272 5.94 -1.32 1.72
C HIS A 272 6.51 -2.02 2.97
N ALA A 273 7.34 -1.33 3.76
CA ALA A 273 7.86 -1.87 5.02
C ALA A 273 6.73 -2.04 6.06
N LEU A 274 5.82 -1.06 6.17
CA LEU A 274 4.66 -1.13 7.05
C LEU A 274 3.65 -2.19 6.61
N HIS A 275 3.41 -2.33 5.30
CA HIS A 275 2.61 -3.43 4.76
C HIS A 275 3.21 -4.81 5.10
N ALA A 276 4.52 -4.98 4.97
CA ALA A 276 5.18 -6.23 5.37
C ALA A 276 5.12 -6.44 6.89
N LEU A 277 5.36 -5.39 7.69
CA LEU A 277 5.36 -5.46 9.14
C LEU A 277 4.00 -5.92 9.69
N MET A 278 2.88 -5.42 9.17
CA MET A 278 1.53 -5.79 9.66
C MET A 278 1.19 -7.28 9.44
N GLN A 279 2.00 -8.04 8.70
CA GLN A 279 1.84 -9.50 8.55
C GLN A 279 2.49 -10.31 9.67
N TYR A 280 3.31 -9.70 10.53
CA TYR A 280 3.93 -10.38 11.66
C TYR A 280 3.04 -10.27 12.90
N PRO A 281 2.98 -11.31 13.75
CA PRO A 281 2.43 -11.19 15.07
C PRO A 281 3.41 -10.44 15.99
N TYR A 282 2.88 -9.76 17.01
CA TYR A 282 3.68 -8.94 17.93
C TYR A 282 4.76 -9.75 18.66
N SER A 283 4.48 -11.00 19.06
CA SER A 283 5.43 -11.93 19.67
C SER A 283 6.74 -12.02 18.87
N VAL A 284 6.64 -12.18 17.56
CA VAL A 284 7.80 -12.31 16.65
C VAL A 284 8.48 -10.95 16.45
N MET A 285 7.72 -9.86 16.36
CA MET A 285 8.29 -8.51 16.31
C MET A 285 9.10 -8.18 17.55
N ALA A 286 8.54 -8.44 18.74
CA ALA A 286 9.17 -8.21 20.03
C ALA A 286 10.45 -9.03 20.18
N ASP A 287 10.41 -10.30 19.79
CA ASP A 287 11.57 -11.18 19.81
C ASP A 287 12.73 -10.60 18.97
N CYS A 288 12.43 -10.13 17.75
CA CYS A 288 13.41 -9.47 16.90
C CYS A 288 13.91 -8.15 17.52
N TRP A 289 13.00 -7.30 17.99
CA TRP A 289 13.31 -5.99 18.55
C TRP A 289 14.30 -6.07 19.73
N TYR A 290 14.04 -6.96 20.69
CA TYR A 290 14.88 -7.08 21.90
C TYR A 290 16.18 -7.87 21.69
N LYS A 291 16.25 -8.75 20.67
CA LYS A 291 17.44 -9.56 20.38
C LYS A 291 18.42 -8.90 19.41
N THR A 292 17.97 -8.01 18.52
CA THR A 292 18.83 -7.37 17.51
C THR A 292 19.74 -6.31 18.16
N PRO A 293 21.08 -6.45 18.14
CA PRO A 293 21.98 -5.54 18.87
C PRO A 293 21.87 -4.07 18.44
N LYS A 294 21.72 -3.79 17.13
CA LYS A 294 21.60 -2.42 16.62
C LYS A 294 20.34 -1.71 17.12
N LEU A 295 19.23 -2.43 17.24
CA LEU A 295 17.96 -1.90 17.75
C LEU A 295 17.96 -1.84 19.27
N LYS A 296 18.54 -2.85 19.92
CA LYS A 296 18.74 -2.85 21.37
C LYS A 296 19.58 -1.66 21.85
N ASN A 297 20.51 -1.15 21.04
CA ASN A 297 21.27 0.04 21.40
C ASN A 297 20.45 1.34 21.36
N LEU A 298 19.24 1.34 20.78
CA LEU A 298 18.35 2.50 20.79
C LEU A 298 17.73 2.73 22.18
N HIS A 299 17.64 1.71 23.03
CA HIS A 299 17.01 1.80 24.34
C HIS A 299 17.79 1.02 25.42
N GLN A 300 17.82 1.53 26.64
CA GLN A 300 18.44 0.84 27.77
C GLN A 300 17.42 0.04 28.57
N THR A 301 16.17 0.51 28.58
CA THR A 301 15.05 -0.12 29.29
C THR A 301 13.90 -0.46 28.34
N PRO A 302 13.02 -1.43 28.69
CA PRO A 302 11.81 -1.70 27.93
C PRO A 302 10.90 -0.47 27.79
N GLU A 303 10.86 0.39 28.81
CA GLU A 303 10.04 1.61 28.80
C GLU A 303 10.54 2.64 27.80
N GLU A 304 11.85 2.87 27.73
CA GLU A 304 12.47 3.69 26.67
C GLU A 304 12.21 3.12 25.28
N GLY A 305 12.31 1.80 25.13
CA GLY A 305 12.00 1.12 23.87
C GLY A 305 10.56 1.38 23.42
N ARG A 306 9.60 1.27 24.36
CA ARG A 306 8.19 1.59 24.09
C ARG A 306 8.01 3.04 23.67
N ALA A 307 8.63 3.98 24.38
CA ALA A 307 8.57 5.40 24.06
C ALA A 307 9.10 5.72 22.65
N ILE A 308 10.20 5.09 22.23
CA ILE A 308 10.79 5.27 20.90
C ILE A 308 9.85 4.75 19.82
N VAL A 309 9.34 3.52 20.00
CA VAL A 309 8.41 2.90 19.06
C VAL A 309 7.13 3.72 18.92
N SER A 310 6.51 4.11 20.04
CA SER A 310 5.26 4.88 20.01
C SER A 310 5.46 6.26 19.39
N THR A 311 6.51 6.98 19.78
CA THR A 311 6.81 8.31 19.25
C THR A 311 7.04 8.25 17.75
N ARG A 312 7.85 7.28 17.30
CA ARG A 312 8.16 7.12 15.88
C ARG A 312 6.93 6.89 15.02
N LEU A 313 6.04 5.97 15.43
CA LEU A 313 4.83 5.65 14.66
C LEU A 313 3.81 6.79 14.72
N CYS A 314 3.65 7.46 15.86
CA CYS A 314 2.78 8.62 15.98
C CYS A 314 3.27 9.81 15.16
N ASP A 315 4.57 10.09 15.12
CA ASP A 315 5.12 11.19 14.32
C ASP A 315 4.94 10.94 12.81
N MET A 316 5.08 9.69 12.36
CA MET A 316 4.76 9.30 10.99
C MET A 316 3.26 9.47 10.68
N LEU A 317 2.38 9.13 11.63
CA LEU A 317 0.94 9.26 11.48
C LEU A 317 0.52 10.74 11.40
N ASP A 318 1.03 11.56 12.33
CA ASP A 318 0.73 13.00 12.38
C ASP A 318 1.18 13.69 11.09
N GLY A 319 2.40 13.42 10.62
CA GLY A 319 2.89 13.98 9.35
C GLY A 319 2.07 13.52 8.15
N ALA A 320 1.63 12.26 8.13
CA ALA A 320 0.79 11.74 7.05
C ALA A 320 -0.62 12.35 7.05
N LEU A 321 -1.25 12.47 8.22
CA LEU A 321 -2.57 13.09 8.37
C LEU A 321 -2.52 14.58 8.02
N ALA A 322 -1.52 15.31 8.51
CA ALA A 322 -1.33 16.73 8.18
C ALA A 322 -1.13 16.98 6.68
N TYR A 323 -0.50 16.03 5.97
CA TYR A 323 -0.27 16.15 4.53
C TYR A 323 -1.46 15.68 3.68
N LEU A 324 -2.11 14.56 4.05
CA LEU A 324 -3.19 13.96 3.26
C LEU A 324 -4.57 14.54 3.57
N ILE A 325 -4.78 15.03 4.79
CA ILE A 325 -6.06 15.57 5.28
C ILE A 325 -5.79 16.90 6.01
N PRO A 326 -5.29 17.94 5.30
CA PRO A 326 -4.83 19.18 5.92
C PRO A 326 -5.94 19.95 6.65
N ASP A 327 -7.15 19.98 6.09
CA ASP A 327 -8.33 20.61 6.70
C ASP A 327 -8.97 19.73 7.79
N GLY A 328 -8.45 18.51 7.96
CA GLY A 328 -8.88 17.56 8.98
C GLY A 328 -10.20 16.86 8.69
N ASP A 329 -10.93 17.19 7.62
CA ASP A 329 -12.17 16.53 7.22
C ASP A 329 -11.91 15.38 6.23
N PRO A 330 -12.10 14.11 6.62
CA PRO A 330 -11.83 12.97 5.75
C PRO A 330 -12.86 12.78 4.62
N ASP A 331 -14.04 13.41 4.73
CA ASP A 331 -15.12 13.25 3.74
C ASP A 331 -15.21 14.43 2.76
N ASP A 332 -14.45 15.51 2.99
CA ASP A 332 -14.32 16.68 2.12
C ASP A 332 -12.86 16.87 1.64
N LEU A 333 -12.29 15.82 1.06
CA LEU A 333 -10.92 15.88 0.53
C LEU A 333 -10.89 16.67 -0.78
N ASP A 334 -9.93 17.60 -0.90
CA ASP A 334 -9.67 18.26 -2.17
C ASP A 334 -9.24 17.22 -3.22
N THR A 335 -10.11 17.00 -4.22
CA THR A 335 -9.88 16.08 -5.34
C THR A 335 -9.22 16.75 -6.53
N SER A 336 -8.82 18.02 -6.41
CA SER A 336 -8.10 18.73 -7.47
C SER A 336 -6.80 18.00 -7.86
N PRO A 337 -6.39 18.02 -9.14
CA PRO A 337 -5.14 17.38 -9.58
C PRO A 337 -3.88 17.90 -8.87
N SER A 338 -3.95 19.10 -8.27
CA SER A 338 -2.89 19.72 -7.49
C SER A 338 -2.81 19.23 -6.05
N SER A 339 -3.93 18.74 -5.49
CA SER A 339 -4.04 18.29 -4.10
C SER A 339 -3.11 17.12 -3.78
N PRO A 340 -2.53 17.07 -2.57
CA PRO A 340 -1.91 15.86 -2.04
C PRO A 340 -2.82 14.63 -2.14
N ALA A 341 -4.10 14.76 -1.77
CA ALA A 341 -5.04 13.65 -1.70
C ALA A 341 -5.36 13.00 -3.05
N SER A 342 -5.19 13.72 -4.17
CA SER A 342 -5.42 13.15 -5.52
C SER A 342 -4.24 12.33 -6.04
N LYS A 343 -3.04 12.52 -5.48
CA LYS A 343 -1.81 11.79 -5.85
C LYS A 343 -1.68 10.46 -5.13
N PHE A 344 -2.34 10.32 -4.00
CA PHE A 344 -2.27 9.13 -3.14
C PHE A 344 -3.65 8.51 -3.00
N ASN A 345 -3.71 7.18 -2.94
CA ASN A 345 -4.91 6.52 -2.42
C ASN A 345 -4.88 6.67 -0.90
N VAL A 346 -5.48 7.74 -0.37
CA VAL A 346 -5.49 8.08 1.07
C VAL A 346 -5.94 6.87 1.91
N ASP A 347 -7.02 6.21 1.49
CA ASP A 347 -7.61 5.10 2.22
C ASP A 347 -6.66 3.90 2.38
N ALA A 348 -5.95 3.56 1.30
CA ALA A 348 -4.98 2.47 1.32
C ALA A 348 -3.64 2.85 1.98
N THR A 349 -3.34 4.15 2.09
CA THR A 349 -2.02 4.64 2.55
C THR A 349 -1.94 4.71 4.07
N LEU A 350 -2.98 5.18 4.75
CA LEU A 350 -2.98 5.37 6.21
C LEU A 350 -3.19 4.07 6.99
N SER A 351 -4.08 3.20 6.48
CA SER A 351 -4.52 1.97 7.17
C SER A 351 -3.37 1.08 7.66
N PRO A 352 -2.30 0.76 6.88
CA PRO A 352 -1.22 -0.11 7.33
C PRO A 352 -0.48 0.41 8.56
N LEU A 353 -0.21 1.72 8.65
CA LEU A 353 0.46 2.30 9.82
C LEU A 353 -0.41 2.14 11.08
N ILE A 354 -1.70 2.46 10.95
CA ILE A 354 -2.67 2.38 12.05
C ILE A 354 -2.85 0.93 12.53
N LEU A 355 -2.90 -0.02 11.59
CA LEU A 355 -2.98 -1.45 11.93
C LEU A 355 -1.70 -1.96 12.61
N ASN A 356 -0.51 -1.47 12.25
CA ASN A 356 0.71 -1.77 13.00
C ASN A 356 0.64 -1.27 14.45
N ILE A 357 0.12 -0.06 14.68
CA ILE A 357 -0.10 0.46 16.04
C ILE A 357 -1.08 -0.44 16.82
N ARG A 358 -2.18 -0.87 16.17
CA ARG A 358 -3.16 -1.80 16.74
C ARG A 358 -2.53 -3.14 17.13
N ILE A 359 -1.70 -3.73 16.26
CA ILE A 359 -1.00 -5.00 16.51
C ILE A 359 -0.06 -4.87 17.71
N ILE A 360 0.75 -3.81 17.75
CA ILE A 360 1.72 -3.57 18.83
C ILE A 360 1.01 -3.37 20.17
N THR A 361 -0.04 -2.54 20.18
CA THR A 361 -0.81 -2.24 21.39
C THR A 361 -1.55 -3.47 21.92
N GLY A 362 -2.16 -4.26 21.03
CA GLY A 362 -2.85 -5.49 21.42
C GLY A 362 -1.91 -6.61 21.88
N GLY A 363 -0.66 -6.61 21.40
CA GLY A 363 0.33 -7.61 21.78
C GLY A 363 1.02 -7.35 23.12
N GLU A 364 1.21 -6.07 23.51
CA GLU A 364 1.77 -5.70 24.80
C GLU A 364 1.02 -4.48 25.41
N PRO A 365 0.23 -4.69 26.48
CA PRO A 365 -0.52 -3.61 27.14
C PRO A 365 0.33 -2.45 27.66
N GLY A 366 1.64 -2.65 27.86
CA GLY A 366 2.58 -1.60 28.25
C GLY A 366 2.66 -0.46 27.24
N PHE A 367 2.26 -0.66 25.98
CA PHE A 367 2.19 0.38 24.96
C PHE A 367 0.95 1.28 25.05
N ILE A 368 -0.11 0.84 25.73
CA ILE A 368 -1.41 1.55 25.78
C ILE A 368 -1.22 3.00 26.24
N GLU A 369 -0.57 3.21 27.38
CA GLU A 369 -0.37 4.56 27.93
C GLU A 369 0.48 5.47 27.04
N PHE A 370 1.39 4.90 26.25
CA PHE A 370 2.21 5.67 25.32
C PHE A 370 1.40 6.16 24.11
N PHE A 371 0.56 5.29 23.54
CA PHE A 371 -0.29 5.65 22.40
C PHE A 371 -1.50 6.49 22.82
N LYS A 372 -2.13 6.21 23.97
CA LYS A 372 -3.27 6.99 24.51
C LYS A 372 -2.97 8.49 24.57
N ARG A 373 -1.78 8.86 25.02
CA ARG A 373 -1.34 10.27 25.15
C ARG A 373 -1.37 11.06 23.84
N ARG A 374 -1.30 10.39 22.68
CA ARG A 374 -1.27 11.02 21.35
C ARG A 374 -2.54 10.77 20.54
N LEU A 375 -3.16 9.60 20.71
CA LEU A 375 -4.24 9.12 19.84
C LEU A 375 -5.65 9.27 20.45
N LEU A 376 -5.77 9.39 21.77
CA LEU A 376 -7.06 9.65 22.44
C LEU A 376 -7.18 11.12 22.89
N PRO A 377 -8.42 11.63 23.11
CA PRO A 377 -8.63 12.99 23.55
C PRO A 377 -7.93 13.32 24.87
N SER A 378 -7.17 14.41 24.88
CA SER A 378 -6.62 15.01 26.08
C SER A 378 -7.69 15.79 26.85
N GLU A 379 -7.37 16.16 28.09
CA GLU A 379 -8.18 17.08 28.91
C GLU A 379 -8.55 18.38 28.17
N GLY A 380 -7.64 18.89 27.33
CA GLY A 380 -7.88 20.10 26.54
C GLY A 380 -8.85 19.89 25.38
N ASP A 381 -8.86 18.70 24.77
CA ASP A 381 -9.73 18.35 23.64
C ASP A 381 -11.22 18.29 24.06
N ARG A 382 -11.49 18.05 25.35
CA ARG A 382 -12.85 17.92 25.91
C ARG A 382 -13.54 19.26 26.16
N ASN A 383 -12.91 20.40 25.87
CA ASN A 383 -13.58 21.71 25.96
C ASN A 383 -14.55 21.98 24.79
N GLN A 384 -14.68 21.03 23.88
CA GLN A 384 -15.60 21.02 22.75
C GLN A 384 -15.89 19.56 22.37
N PRO A 385 -16.83 19.27 21.45
CA PRO A 385 -17.05 17.90 20.99
C PRO A 385 -15.74 17.30 20.49
N VAL A 386 -15.39 16.09 20.92
CA VAL A 386 -14.04 15.52 20.71
C VAL A 386 -13.71 15.30 19.23
N ASN A 387 -14.69 15.39 18.33
CA ASN A 387 -14.54 15.34 16.88
C ASN A 387 -14.34 16.72 16.21
N ARG A 388 -14.43 17.86 16.92
CA ARG A 388 -14.38 19.23 16.35
C ARG A 388 -13.05 19.97 16.53
N GLY A 389 -11.98 19.28 16.94
CA GLY A 389 -10.63 19.86 17.12
C GLY A 389 -9.64 19.62 15.98
N ASN A 390 -8.45 20.23 16.11
CA ASN A 390 -7.32 20.08 15.17
C ASN A 390 -6.26 19.09 15.66
N SER A 391 -6.45 18.49 16.84
CA SER A 391 -5.57 17.46 17.37
C SER A 391 -5.67 16.18 16.54
N THR A 392 -4.61 15.36 16.58
CA THR A 392 -4.61 14.03 15.96
C THR A 392 -5.78 13.18 16.44
N SER A 393 -6.07 13.20 17.75
CA SER A 393 -7.22 12.50 18.34
C SER A 393 -8.54 12.93 17.69
N ALA A 394 -8.77 14.23 17.51
CA ALA A 394 -9.98 14.73 16.86
C ALA A 394 -10.07 14.32 15.37
N GLN A 395 -8.96 14.34 14.64
CA GLN A 395 -8.91 13.84 13.26
C GLN A 395 -9.21 12.34 13.17
N LEU A 396 -8.65 11.54 14.08
CA LEU A 396 -8.93 10.10 14.16
C LEU A 396 -10.41 9.84 14.49
N ILE A 397 -11.01 10.59 15.42
CA ILE A 397 -12.43 10.44 15.74
C ILE A 397 -13.32 10.81 14.54
N ARG A 398 -12.96 11.82 13.73
CA ARG A 398 -13.66 12.08 12.47
C ARG A 398 -13.49 10.94 11.46
N LEU A 399 -12.30 10.33 11.39
CA LEU A 399 -12.06 9.17 10.53
C LEU A 399 -12.93 7.96 10.91
N MET A 400 -13.32 7.79 12.19
CA MET A 400 -14.21 6.70 12.63
C MET A 400 -15.59 6.73 11.98
N THR A 401 -16.05 7.89 11.52
CA THR A 401 -17.35 8.06 10.88
C THR A 401 -17.25 8.37 9.39
N SER A 402 -16.03 8.34 8.82
CA SER A 402 -15.81 8.62 7.40
C SER A 402 -16.52 7.60 6.51
N THR A 403 -17.17 8.12 5.48
CA THR A 403 -17.79 7.29 4.43
C THR A 403 -16.91 7.15 3.19
N MET A 404 -15.93 8.05 3.04
CA MET A 404 -14.99 8.08 1.91
C MET A 404 -13.79 7.17 2.10
N LEU A 405 -13.38 6.95 3.35
CA LEU A 405 -12.17 6.19 3.69
C LEU A 405 -12.50 4.95 4.55
N PRO A 406 -13.23 3.95 4.01
CA PRO A 406 -13.69 2.81 4.79
C PRO A 406 -12.55 1.95 5.38
N GLN A 407 -11.44 1.74 4.67
CA GLN A 407 -10.33 0.92 5.18
C GLN A 407 -9.60 1.62 6.33
N THR A 408 -9.46 2.95 6.22
CA THR A 408 -8.86 3.78 7.27
C THR A 408 -9.79 3.87 8.46
N ARG A 409 -11.09 4.11 8.24
CA ARG A 409 -12.12 4.09 9.29
C ARG A 409 -12.04 2.82 10.12
N ASP A 410 -12.09 1.66 9.47
CA ASP A 410 -12.11 0.38 10.18
C ASP A 410 -10.80 0.17 10.96
N ALA A 411 -9.65 0.55 10.38
CA ALA A 411 -8.36 0.50 11.07
C ALA A 411 -8.29 1.42 12.29
N VAL A 412 -8.81 2.66 12.19
CA VAL A 412 -8.86 3.61 13.31
C VAL A 412 -9.75 3.07 14.43
N CYS A 413 -10.95 2.60 14.09
CA CYS A 413 -11.86 2.04 15.08
C CYS A 413 -11.25 0.85 15.83
N GLU A 414 -10.65 -0.11 15.11
CA GLU A 414 -9.95 -1.25 15.73
C GLU A 414 -8.77 -0.81 16.62
N CYS A 415 -8.00 0.19 16.19
CA CYS A 415 -6.87 0.70 16.95
C CYS A 415 -7.31 1.39 18.25
N LEU A 416 -8.27 2.32 18.17
CA LEU A 416 -8.77 3.04 19.34
C LEU A 416 -9.52 2.12 20.31
N PHE A 417 -10.20 1.10 19.80
CA PHE A 417 -10.87 0.11 20.64
C PHE A 417 -9.87 -0.73 21.45
N VAL A 418 -8.76 -1.16 20.84
CA VAL A 418 -7.67 -1.86 21.54
C VAL A 418 -7.02 -0.97 22.61
N LEU A 419 -6.83 0.32 22.33
CA LEU A 419 -6.35 1.29 23.34
C LEU A 419 -7.31 1.41 24.53
N CYS A 420 -8.60 1.16 24.32
CA CYS A 420 -9.63 1.12 25.36
C CYS A 420 -9.83 -0.28 25.96
N ASN A 421 -8.79 -1.14 25.92
CA ASN A 421 -8.81 -2.51 26.42
C ASN A 421 -9.90 -3.41 25.80
N GLU A 422 -10.34 -3.09 24.58
CA GLU A 422 -11.47 -3.74 23.92
C GLU A 422 -12.76 -3.72 24.78
N ASP A 423 -12.90 -2.70 25.63
CA ASP A 423 -14.08 -2.47 26.47
C ASP A 423 -14.96 -1.37 25.87
N ALA A 424 -16.22 -1.69 25.58
CA ALA A 424 -17.14 -0.76 24.94
C ALA A 424 -17.50 0.45 25.83
N GLY A 425 -17.53 0.27 27.15
CA GLY A 425 -17.78 1.34 28.10
C GLY A 425 -16.65 2.37 28.10
N GLN A 426 -15.40 1.92 28.27
CA GLN A 426 -14.21 2.76 28.17
C GLN A 426 -14.12 3.44 26.80
N PHE A 427 -14.36 2.69 25.73
CA PHE A 427 -14.31 3.22 24.37
C PHE A 427 -15.31 4.37 24.17
N THR A 428 -16.59 4.17 24.52
CA THR A 428 -17.62 5.22 24.40
C THR A 428 -17.36 6.43 25.29
N GLN A 429 -16.78 6.23 26.49
CA GLN A 429 -16.38 7.33 27.37
C GLN A 429 -15.23 8.17 26.78
N GLU A 430 -14.29 7.52 26.09
CA GLU A 430 -13.13 8.20 25.50
C GLU A 430 -13.48 8.96 24.22
N VAL A 431 -14.18 8.32 23.28
CA VAL A 431 -14.43 8.89 21.94
C VAL A 431 -15.84 9.47 21.73
N GLY A 432 -16.73 9.30 22.72
CA GLY A 432 -18.14 9.67 22.64
C GLY A 432 -18.99 8.58 21.98
N TYR A 433 -20.13 8.25 22.59
CA TYR A 433 -21.09 7.24 22.13
C TYR A 433 -21.56 7.50 20.69
N GLY A 434 -21.80 8.76 20.31
CA GLY A 434 -22.24 9.11 18.96
C GLY A 434 -21.26 8.69 17.86
N ASN A 435 -19.95 8.79 18.14
CA ASN A 435 -18.90 8.39 17.21
C ASN A 435 -18.65 6.88 17.24
N ALA A 436 -18.79 6.23 18.41
CA ALA A 436 -18.47 4.82 18.61
C ALA A 436 -19.58 3.84 18.18
N ILE A 437 -20.86 4.25 18.25
CA ILE A 437 -21.98 3.32 18.15
C ILE A 437 -22.03 2.58 16.81
N GLY A 438 -21.71 3.24 15.70
CA GLY A 438 -21.69 2.62 14.38
C GLY A 438 -20.72 1.44 14.30
N PHE A 439 -19.53 1.60 14.86
CA PHE A 439 -18.53 0.53 14.95
C PHE A 439 -18.97 -0.60 15.88
N LEU A 440 -19.47 -0.27 17.08
CA LEU A 440 -19.88 -1.26 18.08
C LEU A 440 -21.03 -2.15 17.59
N VAL A 441 -22.03 -1.55 16.93
CA VAL A 441 -23.14 -2.28 16.31
C VAL A 441 -22.64 -3.20 15.21
N ASN A 442 -21.73 -2.74 14.34
CA ASN A 442 -21.15 -3.58 13.29
C ASN A 442 -20.34 -4.76 13.86
N ARG A 443 -19.73 -4.59 15.03
CA ARG A 443 -19.01 -5.65 15.77
C ARG A 443 -19.95 -6.57 16.56
N GLY A 444 -21.27 -6.31 16.55
CA GLY A 444 -22.27 -7.10 17.28
C GLY A 444 -22.33 -6.82 18.78
N ILE A 445 -21.73 -5.71 19.24
CA ILE A 445 -21.73 -5.30 20.64
C ILE A 445 -22.87 -4.32 20.86
N ALA A 446 -23.93 -4.79 21.53
CA ALA A 446 -25.04 -3.93 21.94
C ALA A 446 -24.62 -3.08 23.14
N VAL A 447 -24.62 -1.75 22.97
CA VAL A 447 -24.41 -0.79 24.04
C VAL A 447 -25.67 0.05 24.17
N GLU A 448 -26.22 0.11 25.37
CA GLU A 448 -27.36 0.97 25.65
C GLU A 448 -26.91 2.44 25.66
N PRO A 449 -27.76 3.39 25.22
CA PRO A 449 -27.47 4.80 25.35
C PRO A 449 -27.14 5.13 26.82
N PRO A 450 -26.07 5.91 27.06
CA PRO A 450 -25.70 6.30 28.40
C PRO A 450 -26.88 6.99 29.12
N GLN A 451 -27.21 6.53 30.32
CA GLN A 451 -28.15 7.23 31.20
C GLN A 451 -27.41 8.34 31.95
N ASP A 452 -28.06 9.49 32.18
CA ASP A 452 -27.45 10.65 32.84
C ASP A 452 -26.70 10.24 34.12
N ALA A 453 -25.38 10.43 34.11
CA ALA A 453 -24.52 10.10 35.23
C ALA A 453 -24.74 11.10 36.37
N ASN A 454 -25.75 10.87 37.19
CA ASN A 454 -25.98 11.63 38.41
C ASN A 454 -24.92 11.23 39.47
N GLY A 455 -23.86 12.03 39.63
CA GLY A 455 -23.01 11.92 40.83
C GLY A 455 -21.53 12.33 40.76
N ILE A 456 -21.05 12.99 39.70
CA ILE A 456 -19.65 13.46 39.63
C ILE A 456 -19.63 15.00 39.62
N ASP A 457 -18.53 15.59 40.13
CA ASP A 457 -18.25 17.03 40.05
C ASP A 457 -18.58 17.58 38.65
N PRO A 458 -19.51 18.54 38.53
CA PRO A 458 -20.03 19.02 37.24
C PRO A 458 -18.94 19.63 36.34
N THR A 459 -17.79 19.98 36.91
CA THR A 459 -16.64 20.54 36.17
C THR A 459 -15.81 19.51 35.43
N LYS A 460 -15.94 18.21 35.75
CA LYS A 460 -15.22 17.10 35.09
C LYS A 460 -16.14 16.01 34.56
N GLN A 461 -17.44 16.23 34.61
CA GLN A 461 -18.40 15.30 34.06
C GLN A 461 -18.31 15.34 32.52
N ILE A 462 -18.08 14.18 31.92
CA ILE A 462 -17.99 14.01 30.47
C ILE A 462 -19.38 13.69 29.93
N ASN A 463 -19.84 14.43 28.92
CA ASN A 463 -21.03 14.07 28.16
C ASN A 463 -20.73 12.78 27.38
N PRO A 464 -21.44 11.69 27.66
CA PRO A 464 -21.11 10.40 27.10
C PRO A 464 -21.51 10.27 25.62
N ILE A 465 -22.27 11.21 25.06
CA ILE A 465 -22.61 11.28 23.63
C ILE A 465 -21.49 11.95 22.82
N THR A 466 -21.06 13.14 23.24
CA THR A 466 -20.11 13.99 22.49
C THR A 466 -18.66 13.90 22.97
N GLY A 467 -18.41 13.28 24.13
CA GLY A 467 -17.08 13.17 24.74
C GLY A 467 -16.54 14.45 25.38
N GLN A 468 -17.26 15.57 25.28
CA GLN A 468 -16.88 16.87 25.85
C GLN A 468 -17.24 17.00 27.33
N TYR A 469 -16.71 18.01 28.02
CA TYR A 469 -17.14 18.35 29.37
C TYR A 469 -18.53 18.98 29.39
N VAL A 470 -19.39 18.54 30.31
CA VAL A 470 -20.73 19.12 30.52
C VAL A 470 -20.63 20.63 30.83
N SER A 471 -19.57 21.07 31.50
CA SER A 471 -19.33 22.50 31.76
C SER A 471 -18.98 23.33 30.53
N ALA A 472 -18.53 22.70 29.45
CA ALA A 472 -18.14 23.35 28.21
C ALA A 472 -19.28 23.34 27.17
N GLU A 473 -20.42 22.73 27.49
CA GLU A 473 -21.57 22.71 26.60
C GLU A 473 -22.20 24.09 26.52
N GLU A 474 -22.44 24.55 25.29
CA GLU A 474 -23.28 25.71 25.07
C GLU A 474 -24.70 25.38 25.54
N ALA A 475 -25.23 26.19 26.47
CA ALA A 475 -26.53 25.96 27.10
C ALA A 475 -27.69 25.88 26.09
N ASN A 476 -27.49 26.43 24.90
CA ASN A 476 -28.29 26.20 23.71
C ASN A 476 -27.31 25.70 22.65
N GLY A 477 -27.40 24.44 22.23
CA GLY A 477 -26.62 23.97 21.09
C GLY A 477 -26.90 24.82 19.84
N PRO A 478 -26.08 24.73 18.78
CA PRO A 478 -26.27 25.51 17.56
C PRO A 478 -27.71 25.30 17.08
N SER A 479 -28.52 26.36 17.17
CA SER A 479 -29.92 26.26 16.75
C SER A 479 -29.91 26.19 15.23
N LEU A 480 -30.79 25.36 14.65
CA LEU A 480 -31.10 25.46 13.21
C LEU A 480 -31.52 26.89 12.81
N ALA A 481 -31.93 27.72 13.78
CA ALA A 481 -32.22 29.13 13.61
C ALA A 481 -30.97 30.02 13.41
N ASP A 482 -29.77 29.55 13.75
CA ASP A 482 -28.52 30.33 13.68
C ASP A 482 -27.75 30.10 12.37
N MET A 483 -28.16 29.12 11.55
CA MET A 483 -27.58 28.85 10.24
C MET A 483 -28.26 29.67 9.15
N THR A 484 -27.48 30.26 8.25
CA THR A 484 -28.03 30.90 7.04
C THR A 484 -28.66 29.86 6.11
N ASP A 485 -29.60 30.28 5.27
CA ASP A 485 -30.28 29.37 4.35
C ASP A 485 -29.31 28.73 3.34
N GLU A 486 -28.28 29.46 2.91
CA GLU A 486 -27.22 28.93 2.05
C GLU A 486 -26.37 27.85 2.75
N GLU A 487 -26.09 28.01 4.05
CA GLU A 487 -25.39 26.99 4.84
C GLU A 487 -26.26 25.74 5.06
N LYS A 488 -27.57 25.92 5.27
CA LYS A 488 -28.52 24.80 5.37
C LYS A 488 -28.56 24.00 4.07
N GLU A 489 -28.61 24.66 2.92
CA GLU A 489 -28.59 24.01 1.61
C GLU A 489 -27.30 23.22 1.39
N ARG A 490 -26.13 23.83 1.65
CA ARG A 490 -24.83 23.14 1.53
C ARG A 490 -24.72 21.92 2.43
N GLU A 491 -25.17 22.01 3.68
CA GLU A 491 -25.18 20.87 4.60
C GLU A 491 -26.19 19.79 4.16
N ALA A 492 -27.36 20.17 3.64
CA ALA A 492 -28.34 19.23 3.12
C ALA A 492 -27.81 18.45 1.88
N GLU A 493 -27.15 19.14 0.95
CA GLU A 493 -26.48 18.51 -0.20
C GLU A 493 -25.37 17.56 0.24
N ARG A 494 -24.52 18.00 1.18
CA ARG A 494 -23.45 17.19 1.77
C ARG A 494 -24.02 15.91 2.39
N LEU A 495 -25.05 16.04 3.23
CA LEU A 495 -25.72 14.90 3.87
C LEU A 495 -26.33 13.96 2.84
N PHE A 496 -26.99 14.47 1.80
CA PHE A 496 -27.56 13.66 0.74
C PHE A 496 -26.51 12.77 0.05
N VAL A 497 -25.36 13.36 -0.30
CA VAL A 497 -24.23 12.62 -0.91
C VAL A 497 -23.68 11.56 0.04
N LEU A 498 -23.55 11.90 1.32
CA LEU A 498 -23.05 11.00 2.36
C LEU A 498 -23.96 9.77 2.52
N PHE A 499 -25.29 9.97 2.55
CA PHE A 499 -26.28 8.90 2.66
C PHE A 499 -26.31 7.98 1.42
N GLU A 500 -26.23 8.53 0.20
CA GLU A 500 -26.15 7.72 -1.03
C GLU A 500 -24.89 6.83 -1.07
N ARG A 501 -23.75 7.35 -0.60
CA ARG A 501 -22.49 6.59 -0.51
C ARG A 501 -22.54 5.53 0.59
N LEU A 502 -23.12 5.84 1.76
CA LEU A 502 -23.38 4.87 2.85
C LEU A 502 -24.23 3.70 2.37
N LYS A 503 -25.29 3.98 1.61
CA LYS A 503 -26.16 2.96 1.00
C LYS A 503 -25.39 2.07 0.03
N LYS A 504 -24.50 2.65 -0.79
CA LYS A 504 -23.65 1.90 -1.73
C LYS A 504 -22.62 1.02 -1.02
N ASN A 505 -22.08 1.46 0.11
CA ASN A 505 -21.08 0.75 0.90
C ASN A 505 -21.69 -0.33 1.84
N GLY A 506 -23.02 -0.45 1.92
CA GLY A 506 -23.71 -1.54 2.61
C GLY A 506 -23.64 -1.51 4.15
N VAL A 507 -23.16 -0.41 4.74
CA VAL A 507 -22.96 -0.29 6.20
C VAL A 507 -24.29 -0.13 6.94
N ILE A 508 -25.32 0.45 6.30
CA ILE A 508 -26.65 0.67 6.89
C ILE A 508 -27.73 0.53 5.80
N SER A 509 -28.77 -0.31 6.04
CA SER A 509 -29.96 -0.45 5.17
C SER A 509 -31.07 0.52 5.59
N VAL A 510 -30.75 1.82 5.68
CA VAL A 510 -31.72 2.86 6.02
C VAL A 510 -31.93 3.70 4.76
N GLU A 511 -33.19 3.88 4.37
CA GLU A 511 -33.55 4.79 3.28
C GLU A 511 -33.11 6.22 3.65
N ASN A 512 -32.50 6.93 2.69
CA ASN A 512 -32.04 8.31 2.89
C ASN A 512 -33.17 9.17 3.48
N PRO A 513 -33.00 9.76 4.69
CA PRO A 513 -34.04 10.54 5.36
C PRO A 513 -34.55 11.71 4.52
N ILE A 514 -33.71 12.28 3.65
CA ILE A 514 -34.07 13.36 2.73
C ILE A 514 -35.01 12.82 1.64
N THR A 515 -34.72 11.63 1.10
CA THR A 515 -35.58 10.94 0.15
C THR A 515 -36.90 10.53 0.80
N GLN A 516 -36.88 10.05 2.05
CA GLN A 516 -38.09 9.78 2.82
C GLN A 516 -38.91 11.04 3.08
N ALA A 517 -38.28 12.17 3.44
CA ALA A 517 -38.96 13.46 3.63
C ALA A 517 -39.60 13.96 2.33
N LYS A 518 -38.91 13.78 1.19
CA LYS A 518 -39.43 14.07 -0.15
C LYS A 518 -40.64 13.19 -0.51
N HIS A 519 -40.58 11.90 -0.20
CA HIS A 519 -41.71 10.99 -0.39
C HIS A 519 -42.87 11.24 0.58
N ALA A 520 -42.59 11.70 1.80
CA ALA A 520 -43.56 12.01 2.84
C ALA A 520 -44.19 13.41 2.68
N GLY A 521 -43.80 14.19 1.67
CA GLY A 521 -44.29 15.55 1.45
C GLY A 521 -43.90 16.54 2.55
N LYS A 522 -42.82 16.25 3.31
CA LYS A 522 -42.25 17.09 4.36
C LYS A 522 -40.94 17.76 3.94
N PHE A 523 -40.68 17.80 2.64
CA PHE A 523 -39.53 18.48 2.04
C PHE A 523 -40.00 19.86 1.60
N GLU A 524 -39.48 20.89 2.25
CA GLU A 524 -39.78 22.29 1.95
C GLU A 524 -38.61 22.82 1.11
N GLU A 525 -38.85 23.11 -0.17
CA GLU A 525 -37.90 23.82 -1.02
C GLU A 525 -37.95 25.29 -0.59
N LEU A 526 -36.79 25.88 -0.25
CA LEU A 526 -36.73 27.30 0.10
C LEU A 526 -37.03 28.11 -1.17
N ASP A 527 -38.02 29.01 -1.10
CA ASP A 527 -38.38 29.86 -2.23
C ASP A 527 -37.27 30.90 -2.48
N ASP A 528 -36.85 31.07 -3.74
CA ASP A 528 -35.83 32.04 -4.19
C ASP A 528 -36.16 33.52 -3.85
N ASP A 529 -37.38 33.80 -3.36
CA ASP A 529 -37.95 35.13 -3.20
C ASP A 529 -37.75 35.78 -1.80
N ASP A 530 -37.17 35.07 -0.82
CA ASP A 530 -36.92 35.65 0.52
C ASP A 530 -35.68 36.59 0.59
N LYS A 531 -35.07 36.90 -0.55
CA LYS A 531 -34.06 37.99 -0.67
C LYS A 531 -34.65 39.40 -0.68
N LYS A 532 -35.95 39.58 -0.40
CA LYS A 532 -36.61 40.90 -0.39
C LYS A 532 -37.54 41.13 0.79
N SER A 533 -37.04 41.04 2.02
CA SER A 533 -37.62 41.79 3.13
C SER A 533 -36.63 42.01 4.27
N SER A 534 -35.62 42.84 4.06
CA SER A 534 -34.88 43.46 5.16
C SER A 534 -34.46 44.90 4.89
N ASP A 535 -35.14 45.57 3.96
CA ASP A 535 -35.07 47.03 3.78
C ASP A 535 -36.51 47.55 3.92
N ASP A 536 -36.96 47.73 5.15
CA ASP A 536 -37.95 48.73 5.62
C ASP A 536 -38.50 48.32 7.01
N GLU A 537 -37.74 48.61 8.07
CA GLU A 537 -38.16 49.39 9.27
C GLU A 537 -37.02 49.51 10.29
#